data_AF-A0A842RL03-F1
#
_entry.id   AF-A0A842RL03-F1
#
_cell.length_a   1.000
_cell.length_b   1.000
_cell.length_c   1.000
_cell.angle_alpha   90.00
_cell.angle_beta   90.00
_cell.angle_gamma   90.00
#
_symmetry.space_group_name_H-M   'P 1'
#
loop_
_entity.id
_entity.type
_entity.pdbx_description
1 polymer ?
#
loop_
_entity_poly.entity_id
_entity_poly.type
_entity_poly.pdbx_seq_one_letter_code
_entity_poly.pdbx_strand_id
1 'polypeptide(L)'
;MRCNILQGSNLDLLIWDFGGQERYRDKYLQDPEKYFLQIDLLMYVIDVQDSERFDDTFEYFDKIIEIIDTLEEHPHILIFIHKFDPDIADDPKILLNVELLKERINKSFQKRKITLEYETYATSIYSTFSREPEFSKHVKEVINTQFSLTDPHIRKVEALGKTLEETMNAVIRLSESLTQDLNEIDARLNAIESGAFHIAQSGVPLEIRSSDQIRETSEGNVRSDVLNELKDLFAKKKKLEH
;
A
#
# COMPACT_ATOMS: atom_id res chain seq x y z
N MET A 1 -6.17 6.68 4.46
CA MET A 1 -7.30 5.75 4.55
C MET A 1 -8.35 6.08 3.52
N ARG A 2 -8.78 5.08 2.76
CA ARG A 2 -9.94 5.16 1.87
C ARG A 2 -10.94 4.08 2.26
N CYS A 3 -12.21 4.39 2.12
CA CYS A 3 -13.30 3.47 2.37
C CYS A 3 -14.07 3.30 1.06
N ASN A 4 -14.14 2.07 0.55
CA ASN A 4 -14.90 1.71 -0.64
C ASN A 4 -16.12 0.91 -0.21
N ILE A 5 -17.30 1.32 -0.68
CA ILE A 5 -18.55 0.61 -0.45
C ILE A 5 -18.91 -0.10 -1.75
N LEU A 6 -19.02 -1.42 -1.71
CA LEU A 6 -19.54 -2.21 -2.83
C LEU A 6 -20.92 -2.70 -2.44
N GLN A 7 -21.93 -2.15 -3.10
CA GLN A 7 -23.32 -2.51 -2.87
C GLN A 7 -23.72 -3.64 -3.83
N GLY A 8 -23.85 -4.84 -3.28
CA GLY A 8 -24.46 -5.98 -3.93
C GLY A 8 -25.95 -6.08 -3.57
N SER A 9 -26.71 -6.89 -4.32
CA SER A 9 -28.15 -7.05 -4.06
C SER A 9 -28.49 -7.59 -2.67
N ASN A 10 -27.55 -8.32 -2.04
CA ASN A 10 -27.69 -8.88 -0.69
C ASN A 10 -26.47 -8.60 0.22
N LEU A 11 -25.38 -7.99 -0.26
CA LEU A 11 -24.15 -7.81 0.53
C LEU A 11 -23.59 -6.42 0.29
N ASP A 12 -23.45 -5.65 1.36
CA ASP A 12 -22.65 -4.43 1.37
C ASP A 12 -21.26 -4.77 1.90
N LEU A 13 -20.24 -4.60 1.06
CA LEU A 13 -18.84 -4.76 1.46
C LEU A 13 -18.23 -3.40 1.72
N LEU A 14 -17.70 -3.24 2.92
CA LEU A 14 -16.98 -2.05 3.35
C LEU A 14 -15.48 -2.34 3.38
N ILE A 15 -14.74 -1.87 2.39
CA ILE A 15 -13.31 -2.13 2.27
C ILE A 15 -12.53 -0.89 2.71
N TRP A 16 -11.67 -1.06 3.71
CA TRP A 16 -10.80 0.00 4.23
C TRP A 16 -9.38 -0.23 3.74
N ASP A 17 -8.87 0.71 2.95
CA ASP A 17 -7.49 0.71 2.49
C ASP A 17 -6.63 1.61 3.39
N PHE A 18 -5.70 0.98 4.11
CA PHE A 18 -4.77 1.59 5.03
C PHE A 18 -3.42 1.83 4.32
N GLY A 19 -3.22 3.06 3.84
CA GLY A 19 -1.94 3.43 3.20
C GLY A 19 -0.73 3.16 4.11
N GLY A 20 0.30 2.53 3.55
CA GLY A 20 1.42 1.94 4.31
C GLY A 20 2.57 2.88 4.70
N GLN A 21 2.46 4.18 4.41
CA GLN A 21 3.49 5.15 4.84
C GLN A 21 3.44 5.35 6.36
N GLU A 22 4.62 5.55 6.96
CA GLU A 22 4.79 5.69 8.42
C GLU A 22 3.81 6.68 9.05
N ARG A 23 3.72 7.90 8.49
CA ARG A 23 2.78 8.95 8.96
C ARG A 23 1.31 8.51 9.03
N TYR A 24 0.90 7.61 8.14
CA TYR A 24 -0.47 7.11 8.14
C TYR A 24 -0.64 5.99 9.15
N ARG A 25 0.34 5.08 9.25
CA ARG A 25 0.38 4.02 10.26
C ARG A 25 0.25 4.60 11.67
N ASP A 26 1.04 5.64 11.99
CA ASP A 26 0.97 6.32 13.29
C ASP A 26 -0.42 6.89 13.58
N LYS A 27 -1.04 7.50 12.57
CA LYS A 27 -2.39 8.04 12.70
C LYS A 27 -3.43 6.95 13.00
N TYR A 28 -3.30 5.78 12.40
CA TYR A 28 -4.23 4.67 12.64
C TYR A 28 -4.09 4.11 14.06
N LEU A 29 -2.86 4.07 14.58
CA LEU A 29 -2.57 3.61 15.94
C LEU A 29 -2.98 4.63 17.02
N GLN A 30 -3.03 5.92 16.69
CA GLN A 30 -3.41 6.99 17.64
C GLN A 30 -4.93 7.05 17.92
N ASP A 31 -5.75 6.61 16.97
CA ASP A 31 -7.22 6.64 17.08
C ASP A 31 -7.82 5.27 16.72
N PRO A 32 -7.51 4.21 17.49
CA PRO A 32 -7.81 2.84 17.10
C PRO A 32 -9.32 2.54 17.07
N GLU A 33 -10.09 3.11 17.98
CA GLU A 33 -11.56 2.92 18.05
C GLU A 33 -12.26 3.33 16.75
N LYS A 34 -11.72 4.33 16.05
CA LYS A 34 -12.27 4.78 14.76
C LYS A 34 -12.04 3.79 13.62
N TYR A 35 -11.03 2.96 13.73
CA TYR A 35 -10.47 2.21 12.60
C TYR A 35 -10.55 0.70 12.78
N PHE A 36 -10.58 0.21 14.02
CA PHE A 36 -10.46 -1.21 14.34
C PHE A 36 -11.68 -1.77 15.09
N LEU A 37 -12.82 -1.09 15.10
CA LEU A 37 -14.08 -1.63 15.61
C LEU A 37 -14.89 -2.33 14.51
N GLN A 38 -15.60 -3.39 14.88
CA GLN A 38 -16.49 -4.15 14.00
C GLN A 38 -15.78 -4.68 12.76
N ILE A 39 -14.58 -5.23 12.94
CA ILE A 39 -13.82 -5.82 11.83
C ILE A 39 -14.22 -7.27 11.66
N ASP A 40 -14.74 -7.63 10.50
CA ASP A 40 -15.01 -9.03 10.13
C ASP A 40 -13.76 -9.74 9.61
N LEU A 41 -12.96 -9.03 8.80
CA LEU A 41 -11.80 -9.56 8.09
C LEU A 41 -10.66 -8.54 8.12
N LEU A 42 -9.51 -8.95 8.65
CA LEU A 42 -8.26 -8.20 8.56
C LEU A 42 -7.35 -8.86 7.53
N MET A 43 -6.91 -8.08 6.55
CA MET A 43 -5.87 -8.50 5.60
C MET A 43 -4.59 -7.72 5.87
N TYR A 44 -3.51 -8.43 6.16
CA TYR A 44 -2.19 -7.86 6.37
C TYR A 44 -1.23 -8.29 5.27
N VAL A 45 -0.62 -7.33 4.58
CA VAL A 45 0.25 -7.59 3.43
C VAL A 45 1.70 -7.31 3.81
N ILE A 46 2.57 -8.29 3.59
CA ILE A 46 4.01 -8.21 3.86
C ILE A 46 4.75 -8.43 2.55
N ASP A 47 5.58 -7.46 2.13
CA ASP A 47 6.43 -7.61 0.95
C ASP A 47 7.62 -8.55 1.28
N VAL A 48 7.66 -9.74 0.68
CA VAL A 48 8.70 -10.74 0.96
C VAL A 48 10.09 -10.34 0.47
N GLN A 49 10.15 -9.43 -0.51
CA GLN A 49 11.39 -8.99 -1.12
C GLN A 49 12.09 -7.89 -0.29
N ASP A 50 11.32 -7.17 0.54
CA ASP A 50 11.79 -6.04 1.35
C ASP A 50 12.25 -6.47 2.76
N SER A 51 13.27 -7.34 2.80
CA SER A 51 13.77 -7.93 4.06
C SER A 51 14.31 -6.91 5.06
N GLU A 52 14.74 -5.73 4.59
CA GLU A 52 15.26 -4.66 5.44
C GLU A 52 14.15 -4.06 6.33
N ARG A 53 12.90 -4.12 5.88
CA ARG A 53 11.73 -3.53 6.57
C ARG A 53 10.90 -4.55 7.34
N PHE A 54 11.42 -5.76 7.52
CA PHE A 54 10.72 -6.79 8.28
C PHE A 54 10.51 -6.38 9.74
N ASP A 55 11.50 -5.76 10.38
CA ASP A 55 11.38 -5.33 11.77
C ASP A 55 10.27 -4.27 11.93
N ASP A 56 10.25 -3.24 11.08
CA ASP A 56 9.17 -2.22 11.06
C ASP A 56 7.79 -2.84 10.79
N THR A 57 7.74 -3.85 9.91
CA THR A 57 6.52 -4.55 9.55
C THR A 57 5.97 -5.32 10.73
N PHE A 58 6.81 -6.03 11.48
CA PHE A 58 6.37 -6.78 12.65
C PHE A 58 6.08 -5.89 13.85
N GLU A 59 6.82 -4.79 14.02
CA GLU A 59 6.49 -3.81 15.06
C GLU A 59 5.08 -3.23 14.84
N TYR A 60 4.74 -2.88 13.60
CA TYR A 60 3.41 -2.38 13.26
C TYR A 60 2.33 -3.48 13.41
N PHE A 61 2.61 -4.69 12.92
CA PHE A 61 1.71 -5.83 13.04
C PHE A 61 1.40 -6.16 14.51
N ASP A 62 2.42 -6.22 15.36
CA ASP A 62 2.27 -6.49 16.80
C ASP A 62 1.38 -5.44 17.48
N LYS A 63 1.50 -4.16 17.11
CA LYS A 63 0.65 -3.08 17.62
C LYS A 63 -0.81 -3.24 17.17
N ILE A 64 -1.05 -3.66 15.92
CA ILE A 64 -2.42 -3.94 15.43
C ILE A 64 -3.04 -5.10 16.20
N ILE A 65 -2.32 -6.20 16.37
CA ILE A 65 -2.83 -7.36 17.12
C ILE A 65 -3.14 -6.97 18.57
N GLU A 66 -2.32 -6.12 19.18
CA GLU A 66 -2.57 -5.59 20.53
C GLU A 66 -3.83 -4.74 20.60
N ILE A 67 -4.05 -3.88 19.60
CA ILE A 67 -5.27 -3.07 19.51
C ILE A 67 -6.50 -3.97 19.38
N ILE A 68 -6.46 -4.97 18.50
CA ILE A 68 -7.57 -5.90 18.29
C ILE A 68 -7.90 -6.66 19.57
N ASP A 69 -6.88 -7.16 20.27
CA ASP A 69 -7.03 -7.82 21.56
C ASP A 69 -7.61 -6.88 22.63
N THR A 70 -7.12 -5.63 22.69
CA THR A 70 -7.58 -4.62 23.65
C THR A 70 -9.03 -4.19 23.39
N LEU A 71 -9.44 -4.13 22.13
CA LEU A 71 -10.80 -3.81 21.73
C LEU A 71 -11.75 -5.02 21.82
N GLU A 72 -11.23 -6.19 22.21
CA GLU A 72 -11.97 -7.47 22.24
C GLU A 72 -12.61 -7.81 20.88
N GLU A 73 -11.94 -7.44 19.80
CA GLU A 73 -12.37 -7.72 18.43
C GLU A 73 -11.84 -9.09 17.98
N HIS A 74 -12.64 -9.78 17.16
CA HIS A 74 -12.33 -11.14 16.72
C HIS A 74 -12.43 -11.30 15.19
N PRO A 75 -11.70 -10.49 14.40
CA PRO A 75 -11.70 -10.64 12.95
C PRO A 75 -11.03 -11.95 12.54
N HIS A 76 -11.45 -12.48 11.40
CA HIS A 76 -10.63 -13.47 10.70
C HIS A 76 -9.39 -12.77 10.13
N ILE A 77 -8.19 -13.32 10.32
CA ILE A 77 -6.94 -12.67 9.92
C ILE A 77 -6.29 -13.41 8.75
N LEU A 78 -6.13 -12.71 7.63
CA LEU A 78 -5.39 -13.19 6.47
C LEU A 78 -4.07 -12.44 6.36
N ILE A 79 -2.95 -13.18 6.30
CA ILE A 79 -1.61 -12.60 6.16
C ILE A 79 -1.04 -13.01 4.81
N PHE A 80 -0.80 -12.03 3.96
CA PHE A 80 -0.24 -12.20 2.64
C PHE A 80 1.27 -11.95 2.66
N ILE A 81 2.05 -13.01 2.47
CA ILE A 81 3.46 -12.92 2.12
C ILE A 81 3.50 -12.64 0.61
N HIS A 82 3.47 -11.36 0.29
CA HIS A 82 3.21 -10.83 -1.04
C HIS A 82 4.49 -10.59 -1.84
N LYS A 83 4.32 -10.38 -3.15
CA LYS A 83 5.38 -10.33 -4.16
C LYS A 83 6.25 -11.58 -4.18
N PHE A 84 5.66 -12.73 -3.84
CA PHE A 84 6.28 -14.03 -4.05
C PHE A 84 6.10 -14.42 -5.53
N ASP A 85 6.80 -13.67 -6.39
CA ASP A 85 6.60 -13.72 -7.83
C ASP A 85 7.19 -15.01 -8.43
N PRO A 86 6.58 -15.59 -9.48
CA PRO A 86 7.00 -16.90 -10.01
C PRO A 86 8.46 -16.96 -10.48
N ASP A 87 9.03 -15.84 -10.89
CA ASP A 87 10.41 -15.72 -11.36
C ASP A 87 11.45 -15.72 -10.23
N ILE A 88 11.04 -15.43 -8.99
CA ILE A 88 11.90 -15.43 -7.81
C ILE A 88 11.51 -16.48 -6.76
N ALA A 89 10.43 -17.23 -6.99
CA ALA A 89 9.88 -18.20 -6.04
C ALA A 89 10.88 -19.32 -5.65
N ASP A 90 11.80 -19.66 -6.55
CA ASP A 90 12.85 -20.66 -6.33
C ASP A 90 14.16 -20.05 -5.78
N ASP A 91 14.22 -18.74 -5.57
CA ASP A 91 15.40 -18.08 -4.99
C ASP A 91 15.57 -18.49 -3.51
N PRO A 92 16.71 -19.09 -3.12
CA PRO A 92 16.97 -19.50 -1.74
C PRO A 92 16.82 -18.37 -0.71
N LYS A 93 17.14 -17.12 -1.09
CA LYS A 93 16.98 -15.94 -0.23
C LYS A 93 15.50 -15.64 0.01
N ILE A 94 14.67 -15.72 -1.03
CA ILE A 94 13.23 -15.49 -0.91
C ILE A 94 12.58 -16.60 -0.09
N LEU A 95 12.94 -17.86 -0.33
CA LEU A 95 12.46 -18.99 0.48
C LEU A 95 12.84 -18.85 1.96
N LEU A 96 14.07 -18.41 2.25
CA LEU A 96 14.49 -18.10 3.62
C LEU A 96 13.65 -16.96 4.21
N ASN A 97 13.40 -15.89 3.46
CA ASN A 97 12.56 -14.78 3.91
C ASN A 97 11.14 -15.27 4.25
N VAL A 98 10.52 -16.10 3.40
CA VAL A 98 9.19 -16.68 3.67
C VAL A 98 9.19 -17.44 4.99
N GLU A 99 10.20 -18.27 5.24
CA GLU A 99 10.28 -19.05 6.47
C GLU A 99 10.47 -18.15 7.71
N LEU A 100 11.34 -17.13 7.62
CA LEU A 100 11.53 -16.14 8.67
C LEU A 100 10.24 -15.37 8.99
N LEU A 101 9.49 -14.99 7.96
CA LEU A 101 8.20 -14.32 8.12
C LEU A 101 7.20 -15.23 8.84
N LYS A 102 7.07 -16.50 8.40
CA LYS A 102 6.18 -17.48 9.04
C LYS A 102 6.53 -17.71 10.51
N GLU A 103 7.82 -17.84 10.84
CA GLU A 103 8.26 -18.01 12.21
C GLU A 103 7.90 -16.80 13.08
N ARG A 104 8.13 -15.57 12.58
CA ARG A 104 7.82 -14.33 13.29
C ARG A 104 6.30 -14.12 13.46
N ILE A 105 5.50 -14.42 12.43
CA ILE A 105 4.04 -14.42 12.51
C ILE A 105 3.60 -15.34 13.65
N ASN A 106 4.05 -16.60 13.64
CA ASN A 106 3.67 -17.58 14.66
C ASN A 106 4.06 -17.13 16.07
N LYS A 107 5.26 -16.56 16.25
CA LYS A 107 5.69 -15.98 17.52
C LYS A 107 4.80 -14.83 18.00
N SER A 108 4.34 -13.98 17.09
CA SER A 108 3.47 -12.82 17.40
C SER A 108 2.14 -13.29 18.03
N PHE A 109 1.54 -14.34 17.47
CA PHE A 109 0.30 -14.95 18.00
C PHE A 109 0.54 -15.76 19.28
N GLN A 110 1.61 -16.56 19.35
CA GLN A 110 1.91 -17.38 20.54
C GLN A 110 2.19 -16.54 21.79
N LYS A 111 2.92 -15.42 21.64
CA LYS A 111 3.31 -14.54 22.75
C LYS A 111 2.12 -14.04 23.55
N ARG A 112 0.97 -13.87 22.89
CA ARG A 112 -0.17 -13.15 23.44
C ARG A 112 -1.30 -14.06 23.95
N LYS A 113 -1.18 -15.40 23.82
CA LYS A 113 -2.25 -16.37 24.13
C LYS A 113 -3.59 -16.04 23.45
N ILE A 114 -3.52 -15.33 22.34
CA ILE A 114 -4.69 -14.85 21.61
C ILE A 114 -5.27 -16.03 20.82
N THR A 115 -6.57 -16.29 20.98
CA THR A 115 -7.33 -17.31 20.22
C THR A 115 -7.86 -16.76 18.89
N LEU A 116 -7.12 -15.86 18.24
CA LEU A 116 -7.46 -15.37 16.92
C LEU A 116 -7.04 -16.41 15.89
N GLU A 117 -7.96 -16.75 15.01
CA GLU A 117 -7.68 -17.58 13.86
C GLU A 117 -6.97 -16.74 12.79
N TYR A 118 -5.81 -17.22 12.33
CA TYR A 118 -5.06 -16.58 11.26
C TYR A 118 -4.60 -17.59 10.23
N GLU A 119 -4.46 -17.12 8.99
CA GLU A 119 -3.97 -17.89 7.87
C GLU A 119 -2.88 -17.12 7.12
N THR A 120 -1.94 -17.85 6.54
CA THR A 120 -0.82 -17.26 5.80
C THR A 120 -0.79 -17.77 4.38
N TYR A 121 -0.72 -16.86 3.41
CA TYR A 121 -0.69 -17.17 1.99
C TYR A 121 0.52 -16.54 1.31
N ALA A 122 1.24 -17.31 0.51
CA ALA A 122 2.25 -16.77 -0.39
C ALA A 122 1.58 -16.31 -1.68
N THR A 123 1.70 -15.03 -2.02
CA THR A 123 0.88 -14.40 -3.05
C THR A 123 1.70 -13.52 -3.99
N SER A 124 1.22 -13.36 -5.21
CA SER A 124 1.80 -12.48 -6.22
C SER A 124 0.69 -11.97 -7.13
N ILE A 125 0.83 -10.75 -7.63
CA ILE A 125 -0.06 -10.22 -8.67
C ILE A 125 0.17 -10.88 -10.04
N TYR A 126 1.28 -11.58 -10.23
CA TYR A 126 1.58 -12.33 -11.45
C TYR A 126 1.15 -13.79 -11.36
N SER A 127 0.89 -14.29 -10.14
CA SER A 127 0.27 -15.59 -9.94
C SER A 127 -1.26 -15.46 -9.91
N THR A 128 -1.96 -16.47 -10.43
CA THR A 128 -3.42 -16.54 -10.30
C THR A 128 -3.75 -16.95 -8.86
N PHE A 129 -3.72 -16.00 -7.94
CA PHE A 129 -4.14 -16.16 -6.53
C PHE A 129 -5.48 -16.91 -6.40
N SER A 130 -6.34 -16.74 -7.40
CA SER A 130 -7.68 -17.33 -7.57
C SER A 130 -7.75 -18.87 -7.71
N ARG A 131 -6.65 -19.61 -7.52
CA ARG A 131 -6.65 -21.10 -7.61
C ARG A 131 -6.49 -21.80 -6.27
N GLU A 132 -6.27 -21.06 -5.17
CA GLU A 132 -6.23 -21.60 -3.82
C GLU A 132 -7.65 -21.93 -3.33
N PRO A 133 -8.02 -23.23 -3.21
CA PRO A 133 -9.38 -23.61 -2.82
C PRO A 133 -9.72 -23.16 -1.39
N GLU A 134 -8.71 -23.02 -0.53
CA GLU A 134 -8.85 -22.64 0.87
C GLU A 134 -9.24 -21.16 1.01
N PHE A 135 -8.52 -20.24 0.37
CA PHE A 135 -8.88 -18.81 0.38
C PHE A 135 -10.32 -18.56 -0.09
N SER A 136 -10.68 -19.14 -1.23
CA SER A 136 -12.04 -19.08 -1.77
C SER A 136 -13.09 -19.68 -0.82
N LYS A 137 -12.72 -20.68 -0.01
CA LYS A 137 -13.58 -21.30 0.99
C LYS A 137 -13.75 -20.39 2.21
N HIS A 138 -12.68 -19.80 2.74
CA HIS A 138 -12.74 -18.93 3.92
C HIS A 138 -13.47 -17.62 3.65
N VAL A 139 -13.25 -17.01 2.49
CA VAL A 139 -14.06 -15.85 2.07
C VAL A 139 -15.54 -16.21 1.99
N LYS A 140 -15.86 -17.40 1.46
CA LYS A 140 -17.24 -17.90 1.44
C LYS A 140 -17.78 -18.19 2.85
N GLU A 141 -16.95 -18.67 3.77
CA GLU A 141 -17.36 -18.95 5.15
C GLU A 141 -17.64 -17.67 5.94
N VAL A 142 -16.78 -16.66 5.87
CA VAL A 142 -17.04 -15.33 6.46
C VAL A 142 -18.38 -14.79 5.97
N ILE A 143 -18.59 -14.82 4.65
CA ILE A 143 -19.86 -14.43 4.02
C ILE A 143 -21.03 -15.28 4.56
N ASN A 144 -20.92 -16.61 4.53
CA ASN A 144 -22.02 -17.49 4.95
C ASN A 144 -22.37 -17.34 6.44
N THR A 145 -21.39 -16.99 7.28
CA THR A 145 -21.59 -16.78 8.72
C THR A 145 -22.39 -15.50 8.96
N GLN A 146 -22.16 -14.42 8.19
CA GLN A 146 -23.01 -13.23 8.17
C GLN A 146 -24.41 -13.49 7.55
N PHE A 147 -24.51 -14.38 6.57
CA PHE A 147 -25.75 -14.64 5.82
C PHE A 147 -26.64 -15.76 6.36
N SER A 148 -26.25 -16.39 7.48
CA SER A 148 -27.05 -17.48 8.04
C SER A 148 -28.25 -16.95 8.82
N LEU A 149 -29.26 -16.43 8.11
CA LEU A 149 -30.67 -16.70 8.31
C LEU A 149 -31.40 -16.45 6.96
N THR A 150 -31.78 -17.53 6.25
CA THR A 150 -32.91 -17.62 5.29
C THR A 150 -32.77 -17.43 3.76
N ASP A 151 -31.79 -18.00 3.02
CA ASP A 151 -31.97 -18.14 1.55
C ASP A 151 -31.30 -19.38 0.89
N PRO A 152 -31.97 -20.18 0.01
CA PRO A 152 -31.49 -21.49 -0.47
C PRO A 152 -30.56 -21.49 -1.70
N HIS A 153 -29.95 -20.38 -2.13
CA HIS A 153 -29.22 -20.35 -3.42
C HIS A 153 -27.69 -20.44 -3.31
N ILE A 154 -27.17 -21.66 -3.08
CA ILE A 154 -25.72 -21.99 -3.01
C ILE A 154 -24.94 -21.60 -4.29
N ARG A 155 -25.56 -21.62 -5.48
CA ARG A 155 -24.91 -21.20 -6.74
C ARG A 155 -24.63 -19.70 -6.85
N LYS A 156 -25.39 -18.85 -6.13
CA LYS A 156 -25.15 -17.39 -6.11
C LYS A 156 -23.99 -17.05 -5.17
N VAL A 157 -23.85 -17.79 -4.07
CA VAL A 157 -22.74 -17.64 -3.10
C VAL A 157 -21.38 -17.96 -3.74
N GLU A 158 -21.32 -18.98 -4.60
CA GLU A 158 -20.08 -19.31 -5.32
C GLU A 158 -19.67 -18.21 -6.32
N ALA A 159 -20.63 -17.68 -7.08
CA ALA A 159 -20.41 -16.55 -7.98
C ALA A 159 -20.02 -15.26 -7.22
N LEU A 160 -20.60 -15.05 -6.04
CA LEU A 160 -20.27 -13.93 -5.16
C LEU A 160 -18.84 -14.04 -4.62
N GLY A 161 -18.44 -15.23 -4.16
CA GLY A 161 -17.07 -15.48 -3.72
C GLY A 161 -16.05 -15.20 -4.83
N LYS A 162 -16.35 -15.63 -6.06
CA LYS A 162 -15.49 -15.35 -7.23
C LYS A 162 -15.45 -13.85 -7.58
N THR A 163 -16.59 -13.17 -7.57
CA THR A 163 -16.67 -11.72 -7.85
C THR A 163 -15.92 -10.92 -6.79
N LEU A 164 -16.05 -11.31 -5.52
CA LEU A 164 -15.34 -10.69 -4.42
C LEU A 164 -13.84 -10.93 -4.55
N GLU A 165 -13.40 -12.14 -4.88
CA GLU A 165 -12.00 -12.47 -5.13
C GLU A 165 -11.42 -11.64 -6.30
N GLU A 166 -12.13 -11.54 -7.42
CA GLU A 166 -11.75 -10.67 -8.55
C GLU A 166 -11.67 -9.20 -8.11
N THR A 167 -12.58 -8.76 -7.25
CA THR A 167 -12.61 -7.40 -6.73
C THR A 167 -11.50 -7.13 -5.72
N MET A 168 -11.18 -8.07 -4.84
CA MET A 168 -10.08 -7.98 -3.89
C MET A 168 -8.74 -7.94 -4.63
N ASN A 169 -8.56 -8.79 -5.63
CA ASN A 169 -7.40 -8.75 -6.51
C ASN A 169 -7.28 -7.40 -7.24
N ALA A 170 -8.40 -6.83 -7.69
CA ALA A 170 -8.41 -5.50 -8.29
C ALA A 170 -8.05 -4.41 -7.26
N VAL A 171 -8.57 -4.49 -6.04
CA VAL A 171 -8.26 -3.56 -4.96
C VAL A 171 -6.78 -3.63 -4.57
N ILE A 172 -6.20 -4.83 -4.47
CA ILE A 172 -4.77 -5.03 -4.17
C ILE A 172 -3.91 -4.42 -5.29
N ARG A 173 -4.22 -4.70 -6.56
CA ARG A 173 -3.48 -4.09 -7.68
C ARG A 173 -3.57 -2.56 -7.69
N LEU A 174 -4.75 -2.03 -7.37
CA LEU A 174 -4.96 -0.59 -7.28
C LEU A 174 -4.19 0.01 -6.09
N SER A 175 -4.20 -0.64 -4.93
CA SER A 175 -3.50 -0.15 -3.74
C SER A 175 -1.99 -0.15 -3.95
N GLU A 176 -1.42 -1.16 -4.63
CA GLU A 176 -0.01 -1.19 -5.01
C GLU A 176 0.36 -0.05 -5.96
N SER A 177 -0.40 0.12 -7.06
CA SER A 177 -0.17 1.19 -8.03
C SER A 177 -0.24 2.57 -7.37
N LEU A 178 -1.23 2.80 -6.50
CA LEU A 178 -1.39 4.07 -5.78
C LEU A 178 -0.30 4.29 -4.72
N THR A 179 0.20 3.22 -4.09
CA THR A 179 1.32 3.32 -3.15
C THR A 179 2.57 3.80 -3.88
N GLN A 180 2.81 3.30 -5.10
CA GLN A 180 3.89 3.77 -5.95
C GLN A 180 3.72 5.26 -6.32
N ASP A 181 2.51 5.67 -6.71
CA ASP A 181 2.21 7.07 -7.04
C ASP A 181 2.40 8.01 -5.84
N LEU A 182 1.96 7.61 -4.64
CA LEU A 182 2.14 8.40 -3.43
C LEU A 182 3.61 8.56 -3.06
N ASN A 183 4.42 7.51 -3.22
CA ASN A 183 5.85 7.59 -2.98
C ASN A 183 6.53 8.55 -3.97
N GLU A 184 6.08 8.59 -5.24
CA GLU A 184 6.57 9.56 -6.22
C GLU A 184 6.18 11.00 -5.85
N ILE A 185 4.95 11.21 -5.38
CA ILE A 185 4.49 12.53 -4.94
C ILE A 185 5.29 13.02 -3.72
N ASP A 186 5.53 12.17 -2.72
CA ASP A 186 6.33 12.54 -1.55
C ASP A 186 7.79 12.85 -1.94
N ALA A 187 8.38 12.08 -2.86
CA ALA A 187 9.71 12.39 -3.38
C ALA A 187 9.75 13.78 -4.04
N ARG A 188 8.71 14.14 -4.81
CA ARG A 188 8.57 15.47 -5.41
C ARG A 188 8.35 16.57 -4.35
N LEU A 189 7.54 16.32 -3.33
CA LEU A 189 7.32 17.27 -2.23
C LEU A 189 8.62 17.55 -1.48
N ASN A 190 9.39 16.52 -1.12
CA ASN A 190 10.68 16.68 -0.45
C ASN A 190 11.70 17.45 -1.32
N ALA A 191 11.68 17.24 -2.64
CA ALA A 191 12.50 18.01 -3.58
C ALA A 191 12.07 19.50 -3.65
N ILE A 192 10.77 19.77 -3.60
CA ILE A 192 10.24 21.14 -3.55
C ILE A 192 10.59 21.82 -2.21
N GLU A 193 10.43 21.13 -1.08
CA GLU A 193 10.75 21.67 0.25
C GLU A 193 12.25 22.00 0.36
N SER A 194 13.13 21.11 -0.09
CA SER A 194 14.57 21.37 -0.13
C SER A 194 14.93 22.52 -1.08
N GLY A 195 14.30 22.59 -2.26
CA GLY A 195 14.46 23.71 -3.19
C GLY A 195 14.00 25.04 -2.59
N ALA A 196 12.83 25.07 -1.96
CA ALA A 196 12.28 26.25 -1.29
C ALA A 196 13.16 26.69 -0.11
N PHE A 197 13.72 25.74 0.64
CA PHE A 197 14.67 26.01 1.72
C PHE A 197 15.98 26.63 1.20
N HIS A 198 16.53 26.12 0.09
CA HIS A 198 17.70 26.71 -0.56
C HIS A 198 17.42 28.11 -1.12
N ILE A 199 16.23 28.34 -1.67
CA ILE A 199 15.82 29.66 -2.18
C ILE A 199 15.66 30.64 -1.02
N ALA A 200 15.05 30.21 0.10
CA ALA A 200 14.94 31.01 1.32
C ALA A 200 16.31 31.36 1.93
N GLN A 201 17.27 30.43 1.91
CA GLN A 201 18.64 30.70 2.38
C GLN A 201 19.45 31.61 1.45
N SER A 202 19.18 31.59 0.14
CA SER A 202 19.86 32.45 -0.84
C SER A 202 19.29 33.87 -0.92
N GLY A 203 18.19 34.15 -0.20
CA GLY A 203 17.58 35.48 -0.11
C GLY A 203 16.85 35.93 -1.38
N VAL A 204 16.57 35.01 -2.31
CA VAL A 204 15.83 35.30 -3.55
C VAL A 204 14.32 35.22 -3.25
N PRO A 205 13.52 36.26 -3.58
CA PRO A 205 12.09 36.25 -3.29
C PRO A 205 11.33 35.15 -4.08
N LEU A 206 10.42 34.44 -3.42
CA LEU A 206 9.49 33.50 -4.05
C LEU A 206 8.34 34.27 -4.72
N GLU A 207 8.39 34.43 -6.05
CA GLU A 207 7.20 34.77 -6.85
C GLU A 207 6.40 33.48 -7.13
N ILE A 208 5.22 33.34 -6.51
CA ILE A 208 4.28 32.27 -6.83
C ILE A 208 3.55 32.64 -8.14
N ARG A 209 3.92 32.01 -9.26
CA ARG A 209 3.22 32.17 -10.54
C ARG A 209 2.17 31.08 -10.70
N SER A 210 0.95 31.47 -11.06
CA SER A 210 -0.16 30.54 -11.31
C SER A 210 0.07 29.73 -12.59
N SER A 211 -0.55 28.54 -12.66
CA SER A 211 -0.43 27.59 -13.77
C SER A 211 -0.77 28.16 -15.15
N ASP A 212 -1.59 29.22 -15.20
CA ASP A 212 -1.94 29.91 -16.46
C ASP A 212 -0.77 30.76 -17.01
N GLN A 213 0.14 31.24 -16.16
CA GLN A 213 1.33 32.00 -16.58
C GLN A 213 2.49 31.10 -17.05
N ILE A 214 2.46 29.81 -16.71
CA ILE A 214 3.49 28.83 -17.12
C ILE A 214 3.28 28.41 -18.58
N ARG A 215 2.03 28.44 -19.08
CA ARG A 215 1.69 28.04 -20.45
C ARG A 215 2.11 29.06 -21.52
N GLU A 216 2.14 30.36 -21.19
CA GLU A 216 2.58 31.39 -22.16
C GLU A 216 4.10 31.52 -22.30
N THR A 217 4.90 30.99 -21.36
CA THR A 217 6.36 31.19 -21.34
C THR A 217 7.19 29.99 -21.82
N SER A 218 6.58 28.82 -21.96
CA SER A 218 7.31 27.55 -22.06
C SER A 218 7.70 27.09 -23.46
N GLU A 219 7.19 27.68 -24.54
CA GLU A 219 7.56 27.23 -25.90
C GLU A 219 8.51 28.17 -26.69
N GLY A 220 8.75 29.41 -26.25
CA GLY A 220 9.52 30.39 -27.07
C GLY A 220 10.86 30.88 -26.53
N ASN A 221 10.95 31.18 -25.22
CA ASN A 221 12.04 32.03 -24.71
C ASN A 221 13.18 31.27 -24.02
N VAL A 222 12.88 30.29 -23.16
CA VAL A 222 13.91 29.70 -22.28
C VAL A 222 15.05 29.05 -23.07
N ARG A 223 14.74 28.38 -24.19
CA ARG A 223 15.76 27.74 -25.03
C ARG A 223 16.61 28.76 -25.78
N SER A 224 16.00 29.86 -26.20
CA SER A 224 16.68 30.96 -26.91
C SER A 224 17.58 31.76 -25.97
N ASP A 225 17.13 31.99 -24.74
CA ASP A 225 17.88 32.71 -23.71
C ASP A 225 19.11 31.90 -23.25
N VAL A 226 18.93 30.59 -23.00
CA VAL A 226 20.05 29.69 -22.65
C VAL A 226 21.06 29.59 -23.80
N LEU A 227 20.61 29.57 -25.06
CA LEU A 227 21.50 29.53 -26.22
C LEU A 227 22.30 30.84 -26.40
N ASN A 228 21.69 31.98 -26.09
CA ASN A 228 22.36 33.27 -26.16
C ASN A 228 23.40 33.41 -25.04
N GLU A 229 23.07 32.96 -23.82
CA GLU A 229 23.98 33.00 -22.68
C GLU A 229 25.17 32.06 -22.87
N LEU A 230 24.95 30.86 -23.44
CA LEU A 230 26.02 29.94 -23.84
C LEU A 230 26.95 30.57 -24.89
N LYS A 231 26.40 31.23 -25.91
CA LYS A 231 27.22 31.90 -26.94
C LYS A 231 28.11 32.99 -26.34
N ASP A 232 27.58 33.76 -25.39
CA ASP A 232 28.32 34.85 -24.74
C ASP A 232 29.44 34.32 -23.84
N LEU A 233 29.20 33.19 -23.15
CA LEU A 233 30.23 32.48 -22.38
C LEU A 233 31.35 31.91 -23.27
N PHE A 234 31.00 31.32 -24.42
CA PHE A 234 32.00 30.85 -25.39
C PHE A 234 32.82 32.00 -26.00
N ALA A 235 32.19 33.14 -26.26
CA ALA A 235 32.88 34.33 -26.76
C ALA A 235 33.86 34.92 -25.72
N LYS A 236 33.47 34.94 -24.43
CA LYS A 236 34.36 35.36 -23.34
C LYS A 236 35.53 34.40 -23.14
N LYS A 237 35.29 33.08 -23.20
CA LYS A 237 36.36 32.07 -23.09
C LYS A 237 37.38 32.22 -24.22
N LYS A 238 36.93 32.47 -25.45
CA LYS A 238 37.82 32.67 -26.61
C LYS A 238 38.69 33.94 -26.52
N LYS A 239 38.27 34.95 -25.76
CA LYS A 239 39.05 36.17 -25.48
C LYS A 239 40.08 36.00 -24.36
N LEU A 240 39.98 34.94 -23.56
CA LEU A 240 40.90 34.65 -22.44
C LEU A 240 42.06 33.71 -22.85
N GLU A 241 41.99 33.12 -24.04
CA GLU A 241 43.00 32.19 -24.58
C GLU A 241 43.87 32.80 -25.71
N HIS A 242 43.98 34.13 -25.78
CA HIS A 242 44.97 34.85 -26.63
C HIS A 242 45.68 35.95 -25.83
#